data_AF-A0A6V8QZI3-F1
#
_entry.id   AF-A0A6V8QZI3-F1
#
_cell.length_a   1.000
_cell.length_b   1.000
_cell.length_c   1.000
_cell.angle_alpha   90.00
_cell.angle_beta   90.00
_cell.angle_gamma   90.00
#
_symmetry.space_group_name_H-M   'P 1'
#
loop_
_entity.id
_entity.type
_entity.pdbx_description
1 polymer ?
#
loop_
_entity_poly.entity_id
_entity_poly.type
_entity_poly.pdbx_seq_one_letter_code
_entity_poly.pdbx_strand_id
1 'polypeptide(L)'
;MAQAQNANNAAVHPARLTIEACKNDDVSLMVLAISLASRPESRNTVQEVIQAGLDRSLSRTAPKILSYLLDHGADVGTVYPQVIGPREEPSKPSLEMLEMLVAHGWDIDARRERTSWPLLWYVLRYPDLVEWCLAQGASVYLPGDTPPWDANGVARQVPRESLLVCAAKHATVATFELLRAKGAPLERRALHEAAEFAAIYAPPYGSAADALFKERVDMVRHLVDVVGLDVNSQEAWPGKCRGTPLYYIARRNNHKDAREVIWFLLDRGADPDLGSTMGNLQIESAIKDAEMHSNTRFLEAVQEWRDRQHDNVNTA
;
A
#
# COMPACT_ATOMS: atom_id res chain seq x y z
N MET A 1 50.74 8.53 -41.91
CA MET A 1 50.65 7.87 -40.59
C MET A 1 50.27 8.90 -39.53
N ALA A 2 48.99 9.27 -39.46
CA ALA A 2 48.45 10.11 -38.39
C ALA A 2 46.91 9.94 -38.34
N GLN A 3 46.48 8.69 -38.14
CA GLN A 3 45.11 8.35 -37.77
C GLN A 3 45.21 7.17 -36.79
N ALA A 4 45.62 7.48 -35.57
CA ALA A 4 45.57 6.54 -34.47
C ALA A 4 44.86 7.25 -33.31
N GLN A 5 43.82 6.58 -32.81
CA GLN A 5 43.24 6.76 -31.47
C GLN A 5 42.55 8.10 -31.19
N ASN A 6 41.34 8.30 -31.73
CA ASN A 6 40.44 9.33 -31.17
C ASN A 6 38.96 8.90 -31.07
N ALA A 7 38.72 7.60 -30.91
CA ALA A 7 37.36 7.06 -30.75
C ALA A 7 37.37 5.90 -29.75
N ASN A 8 37.37 6.21 -28.44
CA ASN A 8 36.73 5.42 -27.37
C ASN A 8 37.01 5.86 -25.92
N ASN A 9 37.77 6.92 -25.66
CA ASN A 9 37.87 7.50 -24.32
C ASN A 9 36.63 8.37 -24.01
N ALA A 10 35.44 7.75 -23.94
CA ALA A 10 34.35 8.35 -23.20
C ALA A 10 34.80 8.40 -21.74
N ALA A 11 35.12 9.58 -21.22
CA ALA A 11 35.59 9.76 -19.85
C ALA A 11 34.68 8.98 -18.89
N VAL A 12 35.23 7.95 -18.25
CA VAL A 12 34.51 7.08 -17.34
C VAL A 12 34.04 7.95 -16.16
N HIS A 13 32.73 8.17 -16.08
CA HIS A 13 32.14 9.09 -15.13
C HIS A 13 31.77 8.36 -13.83
N PRO A 14 32.05 8.92 -12.63
CA PRO A 14 31.71 8.30 -11.35
C PRO A 14 30.26 7.82 -11.28
N ALA A 15 29.31 8.65 -11.73
CA ALA A 15 27.90 8.29 -11.80
C ALA A 15 27.59 7.03 -12.64
N ARG A 16 28.27 6.84 -13.77
CA ARG A 16 28.06 5.66 -14.63
C ARG A 16 28.61 4.39 -13.98
N LEU A 17 29.79 4.49 -13.34
CA LEU A 17 30.35 3.38 -12.57
C LEU A 17 29.48 3.02 -11.37
N THR A 18 28.91 4.00 -10.68
CA THR A 18 27.98 3.78 -9.56
C THR A 18 26.77 2.95 -10.01
N ILE A 19 26.21 3.27 -11.18
CA ILE A 19 25.09 2.53 -11.75
C ILE A 19 25.49 1.08 -12.03
N GLU A 20 26.64 0.87 -12.67
CA GLU A 20 27.10 -0.48 -13.03
C GLU A 20 27.50 -1.30 -11.80
N ALA A 21 28.14 -0.67 -10.81
CA ALA A 21 28.49 -1.28 -9.52
C ALA A 21 27.24 -1.80 -8.81
N CYS A 22 26.19 -0.99 -8.69
CA CYS A 22 24.94 -1.40 -8.05
C CYS A 22 24.17 -2.45 -8.88
N LYS A 23 24.28 -2.42 -10.21
CA LYS A 23 23.63 -3.39 -11.09
C LYS A 23 24.26 -4.78 -10.95
N ASN A 24 25.58 -4.84 -10.79
CA ASN A 24 26.34 -6.09 -10.73
C ASN A 24 26.74 -6.50 -9.30
N ASP A 25 26.35 -5.71 -8.29
CA ASP A 25 26.78 -5.84 -6.90
C ASP A 25 28.32 -5.94 -6.74
N ASP A 26 29.06 -5.12 -7.52
CA ASP A 26 30.52 -5.15 -7.63
C ASP A 26 31.18 -3.97 -6.90
N VAL A 27 31.70 -4.26 -5.71
CA VAL A 27 32.40 -3.30 -4.83
C VAL A 27 33.61 -2.67 -5.52
N SER A 28 34.30 -3.39 -6.40
CA SER A 28 35.49 -2.87 -7.09
C SER A 28 35.15 -1.68 -7.99
N LEU A 29 34.01 -1.75 -8.68
CA LEU A 29 33.50 -0.64 -9.50
C LEU A 29 33.07 0.56 -8.63
N MET A 30 32.54 0.30 -7.43
CA MET A 30 32.17 1.36 -6.48
C MET A 30 33.41 2.07 -5.92
N VAL A 31 34.43 1.31 -5.51
CA VAL A 31 35.72 1.84 -5.08
C VAL A 31 36.34 2.72 -6.17
N LEU A 32 36.30 2.25 -7.43
CA LEU A 32 36.78 3.04 -8.56
C LEU A 32 35.95 4.32 -8.75
N ALA A 33 34.62 4.26 -8.63
CA ALA A 33 33.75 5.43 -8.73
C ALA A 33 34.11 6.50 -7.68
N ILE A 34 34.29 6.09 -6.42
CA ILE A 34 34.66 6.98 -5.31
C ILE A 34 36.07 7.56 -5.51
N SER A 35 37.03 6.75 -5.98
CA SER A 35 38.38 7.23 -6.28
C SER A 35 38.38 8.28 -7.40
N LEU A 36 37.60 8.07 -8.46
CA LEU A 36 37.42 9.08 -9.52
C LEU A 36 36.74 10.35 -8.99
N ALA A 37 35.77 10.23 -8.09
CA ALA A 37 35.09 11.37 -7.47
C ALA A 37 35.99 12.19 -6.55
N SER A 38 37.05 11.57 -5.99
CA SER A 38 38.03 12.24 -5.13
C SER A 38 39.00 13.13 -5.90
N ARG A 39 39.01 13.07 -7.24
CA ARG A 39 39.93 13.85 -8.07
C ARG A 39 39.48 15.31 -8.19
N PRO A 40 40.39 16.29 -8.21
CA PRO A 40 40.04 17.72 -8.30
C PRO A 40 39.21 18.09 -9.53
N GLU A 41 39.36 17.35 -10.63
CA GLU A 41 38.66 17.59 -11.90
C GLU A 41 37.27 16.94 -11.95
N SER A 42 36.90 16.18 -10.91
CA SER A 42 35.59 15.52 -10.84
C SER A 42 34.48 16.56 -10.67
N ARG A 43 33.38 16.35 -11.40
CA ARG A 43 32.13 17.09 -11.20
C ARG A 43 31.27 16.55 -10.08
N ASN A 44 31.56 15.34 -9.61
CA ASN A 44 30.86 14.72 -8.47
C ASN A 44 31.75 14.74 -7.24
N THR A 45 31.15 15.07 -6.10
CA THR A 45 31.79 14.87 -4.81
C THR A 45 31.77 13.39 -4.40
N VAL A 46 32.67 12.98 -3.50
CA VAL A 46 32.67 11.64 -2.92
C VAL A 46 31.34 11.34 -2.24
N GLN A 47 30.80 12.28 -1.46
CA GLN A 47 29.54 12.09 -0.75
C GLN A 47 28.35 11.93 -1.71
N GLU A 48 28.31 12.68 -2.82
CA GLU A 48 27.27 12.49 -3.84
C GLU A 48 27.30 11.08 -4.43
N VAL A 49 28.49 10.53 -4.69
CA VAL A 49 28.65 9.17 -5.22
C VAL A 49 28.23 8.13 -4.18
N ILE A 50 28.64 8.29 -2.93
CA ILE A 50 28.25 7.40 -1.83
C ILE A 50 26.73 7.39 -1.67
N GLN A 51 26.10 8.56 -1.62
CA GLN A 51 24.66 8.67 -1.40
C GLN A 51 23.85 8.17 -2.61
N ALA A 52 24.28 8.49 -3.83
CA ALA A 52 23.66 7.96 -5.04
C ALA A 52 23.83 6.44 -5.18
N GLY A 53 24.93 5.91 -4.66
CA GLY A 53 25.18 4.49 -4.51
C GLY A 53 24.23 3.83 -3.51
N LEU A 54 23.95 4.47 -2.36
CA LEU A 54 23.08 3.94 -1.31
C LEU A 54 21.65 3.73 -1.82
N ASP A 55 21.03 4.77 -2.37
CA ASP A 55 19.66 4.68 -2.91
C ASP A 55 19.56 3.62 -4.02
N ARG A 56 20.62 3.53 -4.83
CA ARG A 56 20.63 2.61 -5.97
C ARG A 56 20.88 1.17 -5.56
N SER A 57 21.74 0.92 -4.57
CA SER A 57 21.99 -0.42 -4.04
C SER A 57 20.71 -1.00 -3.45
N LEU A 58 19.96 -0.20 -2.67
CA LEU A 58 18.63 -0.54 -2.15
C LEU A 58 17.64 -0.90 -3.26
N SER A 59 17.55 -0.08 -4.31
CA SER A 59 16.63 -0.34 -5.43
C SER A 59 17.01 -1.52 -6.32
N ARG A 60 18.27 -1.96 -6.28
CA ARG A 60 18.83 -3.06 -7.08
C ARG A 60 19.09 -4.31 -6.26
N THR A 61 18.74 -4.30 -4.98
CA THR A 61 19.01 -5.38 -4.04
C THR A 61 20.47 -5.83 -4.07
N ALA A 62 21.39 -4.88 -3.94
CA ALA A 62 22.84 -5.07 -4.02
C ALA A 62 23.49 -5.02 -2.61
N PRO A 63 23.49 -6.14 -1.85
CA PRO A 63 23.89 -6.16 -0.44
C PRO A 63 25.37 -5.86 -0.22
N LYS A 64 26.28 -6.29 -1.11
CA LYS A 64 27.73 -6.01 -0.94
C LYS A 64 28.03 -4.54 -1.11
N ILE A 65 27.39 -3.90 -2.09
CA ILE A 65 27.50 -2.44 -2.26
C ILE A 65 26.89 -1.73 -1.06
N LEU A 66 25.71 -2.15 -0.59
CA LEU A 66 25.07 -1.54 0.58
C LEU A 66 26.00 -1.58 1.80
N SER A 67 26.50 -2.76 2.18
CA SER A 67 27.43 -2.93 3.30
C SER A 67 28.67 -2.04 3.14
N TYR A 68 29.30 -2.05 1.96
CA TYR A 68 30.47 -1.21 1.71
C TYR A 68 30.17 0.28 1.91
N LEU A 69 29.05 0.78 1.39
CA LEU A 69 28.70 2.20 1.49
C LEU A 69 28.35 2.62 2.92
N LEU A 70 27.64 1.76 3.66
CA LEU A 70 27.32 1.98 5.07
C LEU A 70 28.58 2.10 5.93
N ASP A 71 29.61 1.28 5.66
CA ASP A 71 30.91 1.36 6.34
C ASP A 71 31.73 2.61 5.95
N HIS A 72 31.38 3.28 4.85
CA HIS A 72 32.13 4.40 4.28
C HIS A 72 31.38 5.75 4.39
N GLY A 73 30.45 5.87 5.33
CA GLY A 73 29.82 7.15 5.66
C GLY A 73 28.59 7.51 4.83
N ALA A 74 27.92 6.51 4.25
CA ALA A 74 26.57 6.71 3.73
C ALA A 74 25.61 7.13 4.86
N ASP A 75 24.81 8.16 4.60
CA ASP A 75 23.83 8.65 5.58
C ASP A 75 22.54 7.84 5.47
N VAL A 76 22.30 6.98 6.46
CA VAL A 76 21.05 6.20 6.53
C VAL A 76 19.83 7.07 6.79
N GLY A 77 19.99 8.28 7.35
CA GLY A 77 18.89 9.19 7.66
C GLY A 77 18.16 9.70 6.41
N THR A 78 18.78 9.59 5.23
CA THR A 78 18.14 9.94 3.95
C THR A 78 17.39 8.78 3.31
N VAL A 79 17.44 7.58 3.89
CA VAL A 79 16.78 6.38 3.35
C VAL A 79 15.31 6.37 3.75
N TYR A 80 14.45 6.23 2.75
CA TYR A 80 13.00 6.15 2.93
C TYR A 80 12.43 4.85 2.37
N PRO A 81 11.33 4.33 2.92
CA PRO A 81 10.80 3.02 2.52
C PRO A 81 10.53 2.85 1.02
N GLN A 82 10.19 3.93 0.30
CA GLN A 82 9.86 3.87 -1.13
C GLN A 82 11.05 3.53 -2.04
N VAL A 83 12.28 3.66 -1.54
CA VAL A 83 13.50 3.31 -2.31
C VAL A 83 14.03 1.92 -1.99
N ILE A 84 13.45 1.23 -1.00
CA ILE A 84 13.91 -0.08 -0.54
C ILE A 84 13.26 -1.17 -1.38
N GLY A 85 14.06 -1.90 -2.14
CA GLY A 85 13.63 -2.99 -3.00
C GLY A 85 13.40 -2.60 -4.47
N PRO A 86 13.18 -3.58 -5.35
CA PRO A 86 13.00 -3.35 -6.78
C PRO A 86 11.85 -2.37 -7.08
N ARG A 87 12.09 -1.43 -8.02
CA ARG A 87 11.08 -0.44 -8.44
C ARG A 87 9.93 -1.00 -9.28
N GLU A 88 9.98 -2.28 -9.64
CA GLU A 88 8.94 -2.96 -10.41
C GLU A 88 7.90 -3.61 -9.46
N GLU A 89 6.66 -3.73 -9.94
CA GLU A 89 5.45 -4.13 -9.20
C GLU A 89 5.59 -5.39 -8.30
N PRO A 90 4.72 -5.52 -7.30
CA PRO A 90 5.07 -5.53 -5.87
C PRO A 90 6.17 -6.53 -5.51
N SER A 91 7.39 -6.01 -5.36
CA SER A 91 8.54 -6.75 -4.88
C SER A 91 8.62 -6.72 -3.35
N LYS A 92 8.99 -7.85 -2.75
CA LYS A 92 9.22 -7.95 -1.30
C LYS A 92 10.58 -7.32 -0.96
N PRO A 93 10.65 -6.34 -0.03
CA PRO A 93 11.93 -5.81 0.44
C PRO A 93 12.84 -6.91 0.99
N SER A 94 14.15 -6.78 0.75
CA SER A 94 15.14 -7.74 1.26
C SER A 94 15.31 -7.55 2.78
N LEU A 95 15.02 -8.60 3.55
CA LEU A 95 15.20 -8.60 5.00
C LEU A 95 16.67 -8.33 5.38
N GLU A 96 17.61 -8.97 4.67
CA GLU A 96 19.06 -8.78 4.88
C GLU A 96 19.45 -7.29 4.78
N MET A 97 18.90 -6.58 3.79
CA MET A 97 19.20 -5.15 3.60
C MET A 97 18.55 -4.28 4.66
N LEU A 98 17.34 -4.63 5.10
CA LEU A 98 16.67 -3.96 6.20
C LEU A 98 17.47 -4.12 7.51
N GLU A 99 17.98 -5.33 7.78
CA GLU A 99 18.84 -5.61 8.93
C GLU A 99 20.14 -4.81 8.87
N MET A 100 20.79 -4.72 7.70
CA MET A 100 21.95 -3.84 7.50
C MET A 100 21.63 -2.37 7.81
N LEU A 101 20.50 -1.85 7.31
CA LEU A 101 20.10 -0.47 7.58
C LEU A 101 19.89 -0.20 9.07
N VAL A 102 19.12 -1.07 9.75
CA VAL A 102 18.83 -0.93 11.19
C VAL A 102 20.12 -1.04 12.01
N ALA A 103 21.03 -1.94 11.65
CA ALA A 103 22.34 -2.08 12.32
C ALA A 103 23.19 -0.80 12.21
N HIS A 104 23.00 0.01 11.17
CA HIS A 104 23.63 1.32 10.99
C HIS A 104 22.79 2.49 11.48
N GLY A 105 21.74 2.25 12.28
CA GLY A 105 20.95 3.29 12.94
C GLY A 105 19.83 3.88 12.09
N TRP A 106 19.40 3.19 11.03
CA TRP A 106 18.23 3.61 10.27
C TRP A 106 16.96 3.58 11.15
N ASP A 107 16.22 4.68 11.12
CA ASP A 107 14.93 4.80 11.79
C ASP A 107 13.85 4.06 10.99
N ILE A 108 13.28 3.00 11.58
CA ILE A 108 12.24 2.19 10.93
C ILE A 108 10.95 2.97 10.65
N ASP A 109 10.72 4.06 11.38
CA ASP A 109 9.61 4.99 11.20
C ASP A 109 10.00 6.23 10.37
N ALA A 110 11.18 6.20 9.71
CA ALA A 110 11.65 7.26 8.84
C ALA A 110 10.67 7.55 7.68
N ARG A 111 10.46 8.84 7.43
CA ARG A 111 9.53 9.34 6.39
C ARG A 111 10.13 10.53 5.66
N ARG A 112 10.02 10.54 4.34
CA ARG A 112 10.54 11.62 3.47
C ARG A 112 9.85 12.95 3.73
N GLU A 113 8.55 12.88 3.94
CA GLU A 113 7.67 14.02 4.19
C GLU A 113 6.54 13.56 5.10
N ARG A 114 5.86 14.50 5.76
CA ARG A 114 4.75 14.22 6.68
C ARG A 114 3.69 13.28 6.08
N THR A 115 3.49 13.35 4.76
CA THR A 115 2.52 12.58 3.97
C THR A 115 3.00 11.19 3.54
N SER A 116 4.30 10.89 3.61
CA SER A 116 4.87 9.58 3.25
C SER A 116 4.65 8.54 4.35
N TRP A 117 4.33 7.30 4.00
CA TRP A 117 4.18 6.21 4.99
C TRP A 117 5.54 5.64 5.42
N PRO A 118 5.67 5.12 6.65
CA PRO A 118 6.86 4.37 7.08
C PRO A 118 6.81 2.94 6.52
N LEU A 119 7.86 2.14 6.77
CA LEU A 119 8.03 0.82 6.15
C LEU A 119 6.84 -0.12 6.42
N LEU A 120 6.32 -0.10 7.65
CA LEU A 120 5.27 -1.02 8.10
C LEU A 120 4.02 -1.00 7.19
N TRP A 121 3.67 0.14 6.59
CA TRP A 121 2.53 0.27 5.68
C TRP A 121 2.77 -0.38 4.31
N TYR A 122 4.02 -0.46 3.85
CA TYR A 122 4.37 -1.03 2.55
C TYR A 122 4.50 -2.55 2.58
N VAL A 123 4.78 -3.13 3.75
CA VAL A 123 5.06 -4.55 3.90
C VAL A 123 3.88 -5.37 4.44
N LEU A 124 2.69 -4.77 4.54
CA LEU A 124 1.48 -5.39 5.10
C LEU A 124 1.10 -6.76 4.50
N ARG A 125 1.49 -7.02 3.25
CA ARG A 125 1.25 -8.30 2.56
C ARG A 125 2.29 -9.39 2.85
N TYR A 126 3.32 -9.08 3.65
CA TYR A 126 4.43 -9.97 3.98
C TYR A 126 4.45 -10.16 5.51
N PRO A 127 3.75 -11.19 6.04
CA PRO A 127 3.61 -11.38 7.49
C PRO A 127 4.94 -11.40 8.25
N ASP A 128 5.96 -12.02 7.67
CA ASP A 128 7.30 -12.11 8.26
C ASP A 128 7.99 -10.75 8.37
N LEU A 129 7.83 -9.86 7.38
CA LEU A 129 8.35 -8.49 7.46
C LEU A 129 7.54 -7.62 8.42
N VAL A 130 6.23 -7.85 8.55
CA VAL A 130 5.41 -7.17 9.55
C VAL A 130 5.87 -7.55 10.96
N GLU A 131 6.04 -8.85 11.24
CA GLU A 131 6.56 -9.34 12.51
C GLU A 131 7.93 -8.77 12.82
N TRP A 132 8.83 -8.78 11.84
CA TRP A 132 10.15 -8.18 11.98
C TRP A 132 10.08 -6.68 12.27
N CYS A 133 9.27 -5.90 11.53
CA CYS A 133 9.13 -4.46 11.77
C CYS A 133 8.66 -4.18 13.20
N LEU A 134 7.66 -4.93 13.68
CA LEU A 134 7.15 -4.80 15.05
C LEU A 134 8.21 -5.19 16.09
N ALA A 135 9.04 -6.21 15.81
CA ALA A 135 10.14 -6.61 16.68
C ALA A 135 11.24 -5.55 16.77
N GLN A 136 11.47 -4.79 15.69
CA GLN A 136 12.38 -3.63 15.66
C GLN A 136 11.77 -2.35 16.26
N GLY A 137 10.53 -2.41 16.77
CA GLY A 137 9.90 -1.28 17.44
C GLY A 137 9.14 -0.32 16.52
N ALA A 138 8.82 -0.71 15.29
CA ALA A 138 8.00 0.12 14.39
C ALA A 138 6.67 0.50 15.04
N SER A 139 6.32 1.78 14.94
CA SER A 139 5.07 2.29 15.49
C SER A 139 3.86 1.84 14.67
N VAL A 140 2.81 1.43 15.37
CA VAL A 140 1.49 1.18 14.77
C VAL A 140 0.62 2.44 14.67
N TYR A 141 1.19 3.60 15.03
CA TYR A 141 0.55 4.91 15.01
C TYR A 141 1.40 5.92 14.24
N LEU A 142 0.76 6.82 13.49
CA LEU A 142 1.45 7.99 12.94
C LEU A 142 1.03 9.28 13.67
N PRO A 143 1.99 10.13 14.06
CA PRO A 143 1.69 11.45 14.57
C PRO A 143 0.94 12.27 13.52
N GLY A 144 -0.26 12.76 13.87
CA GLY A 144 -1.12 13.55 12.97
C GLY A 144 -2.23 12.77 12.27
N ASP A 145 -2.50 11.52 12.65
CA ASP A 145 -3.65 10.72 12.17
C ASP A 145 -5.00 11.19 12.72
N THR A 146 -5.00 12.10 13.70
CA THR A 146 -6.20 12.86 14.02
C THR A 146 -6.29 14.05 13.07
N PRO A 147 -7.28 14.12 12.16
CA PRO A 147 -7.63 15.42 11.60
C PRO A 147 -7.95 16.33 12.80
N PRO A 148 -7.50 17.59 12.81
CA PRO A 148 -8.09 18.54 13.74
C PRO A 148 -9.56 18.64 13.35
N TRP A 149 -10.43 17.98 14.12
CA TRP A 149 -11.84 18.30 14.16
C TRP A 149 -11.91 19.74 14.67
N ASP A 150 -12.17 20.70 13.78
CA ASP A 150 -12.55 22.02 14.27
C ASP A 150 -13.92 21.92 14.96
N ALA A 151 -14.30 22.94 15.72
CA ALA A 151 -15.52 22.93 16.53
C ALA A 151 -16.82 22.70 15.73
N ASN A 152 -16.74 22.67 14.39
CA ASN A 152 -17.86 22.42 13.49
C ASN A 152 -17.88 20.98 12.92
N GLY A 153 -16.94 20.11 13.32
CA GLY A 153 -16.92 18.69 12.91
C GLY A 153 -16.47 18.46 11.46
N VAL A 154 -15.85 19.45 10.82
CA VAL A 154 -15.47 19.42 9.39
C VAL A 154 -13.95 19.34 9.29
N ALA A 155 -13.41 18.13 9.08
CA ALA A 155 -12.00 17.96 8.79
C ALA A 155 -11.62 18.65 7.46
N ARG A 156 -10.88 19.77 7.50
CA ARG A 156 -10.41 20.47 6.28
C ARG A 156 -9.50 19.63 5.38
N GLN A 157 -9.03 18.49 5.86
CA GLN A 157 -8.20 17.52 5.12
C GLN A 157 -8.82 16.13 5.25
N VAL A 158 -8.77 15.33 4.17
CA VAL A 158 -9.13 13.91 4.21
C VAL A 158 -8.25 13.24 5.26
N PRO A 159 -8.81 12.51 6.25
CA PRO A 159 -8.02 11.83 7.25
C PRO A 159 -7.07 10.85 6.57
N ARG A 160 -5.84 10.78 7.08
CA ARG A 160 -4.90 9.78 6.64
C ARG A 160 -5.45 8.39 7.01
N GLU A 161 -5.27 7.43 6.12
CA GLU A 161 -5.64 6.05 6.43
C GLU A 161 -4.75 5.50 7.54
N SER A 162 -5.37 5.06 8.63
CA SER A 162 -4.69 4.34 9.68
C SER A 162 -4.15 2.99 9.21
N LEU A 163 -3.23 2.44 10.00
CA LEU A 163 -2.59 1.17 9.70
C LEU A 163 -3.59 0.03 9.48
N LEU A 164 -4.65 -0.07 10.29
CA LEU A 164 -5.66 -1.13 10.11
C LEU A 164 -6.52 -0.92 8.86
N VAL A 165 -6.77 0.33 8.45
CA VAL A 165 -7.45 0.61 7.17
C VAL A 165 -6.58 0.13 6.00
N CYS A 166 -5.27 0.37 6.03
CA CYS A 166 -4.36 -0.17 5.02
C CYS A 166 -4.23 -1.70 5.11
N ALA A 167 -4.22 -2.28 6.32
CA ALA A 167 -4.16 -3.72 6.53
C ALA A 167 -5.40 -4.44 5.98
N ALA A 168 -6.58 -3.83 6.11
CA ALA A 168 -7.81 -4.35 5.53
C ALA A 168 -7.73 -4.53 4.00
N LYS A 169 -6.95 -3.69 3.30
CA LYS A 169 -6.74 -3.77 1.85
C LYS A 169 -5.79 -4.90 1.45
N HIS A 170 -4.70 -5.09 2.19
CA HIS A 170 -3.52 -5.80 1.71
C HIS A 170 -3.03 -6.95 2.60
N ALA A 171 -3.36 -6.94 3.89
CA ALA A 171 -2.84 -7.88 4.87
C ALA A 171 -3.74 -9.11 4.99
N THR A 172 -3.17 -10.21 5.48
CA THR A 172 -3.93 -11.40 5.89
C THR A 172 -4.76 -11.10 7.15
N VAL A 173 -5.77 -11.89 7.46
CA VAL A 173 -6.53 -11.77 8.73
C VAL A 173 -5.62 -11.90 9.95
N ALA A 174 -4.65 -12.83 9.89
CA ALA A 174 -3.69 -13.03 10.98
C ALA A 174 -2.81 -11.80 11.20
N THR A 175 -2.30 -11.19 10.12
CA THR A 175 -1.51 -9.96 10.20
C THR A 175 -2.35 -8.79 10.71
N PHE A 176 -3.61 -8.67 10.27
CA PHE A 176 -4.53 -7.65 10.77
C PHE A 176 -4.76 -7.78 12.28
N GLU A 177 -5.01 -9.00 12.77
CA GLU A 177 -5.19 -9.25 14.21
C GLU A 177 -3.93 -9.02 15.03
N LEU A 178 -2.76 -9.36 14.49
CA LEU A 178 -1.47 -9.03 15.11
C LEU A 178 -1.35 -7.50 15.31
N LEU A 179 -1.65 -6.71 14.29
CA LEU A 179 -1.59 -5.25 14.36
C LEU A 179 -2.63 -4.68 15.34
N ARG A 180 -3.85 -5.24 15.33
CA ARG A 180 -4.91 -4.87 16.28
C ARG A 180 -4.49 -5.16 17.72
N ALA A 181 -3.88 -6.32 17.97
CA ALA A 181 -3.35 -6.70 19.29
C ALA A 181 -2.20 -5.79 19.77
N LYS A 182 -1.46 -5.18 18.83
CA LYS A 182 -0.44 -4.15 19.12
C LYS A 182 -1.04 -2.75 19.33
N GLY A 183 -2.36 -2.61 19.26
CA GLY A 183 -3.08 -1.36 19.51
C GLY A 183 -3.30 -0.49 18.27
N ALA A 184 -3.05 -0.99 17.06
CA ALA A 184 -3.31 -0.20 15.85
C ALA A 184 -4.78 0.30 15.82
N PRO A 185 -5.03 1.57 15.48
CA PRO A 185 -6.36 2.16 15.60
C PRO A 185 -7.32 1.56 14.56
N LEU A 186 -8.51 1.16 15.02
CA LEU A 186 -9.56 0.60 14.18
C LEU A 186 -10.59 1.67 13.81
N GLU A 187 -10.79 1.86 12.52
CA GLU A 187 -11.79 2.77 11.98
C GLU A 187 -12.87 1.99 11.20
N ARG A 188 -14.11 2.51 11.20
CA ARG A 188 -15.20 1.99 10.36
C ARG A 188 -14.84 1.92 8.87
N ARG A 189 -13.91 2.77 8.41
CA ARG A 189 -13.39 2.79 7.04
C ARG A 189 -12.72 1.47 6.64
N ALA A 190 -12.22 0.69 7.60
CA ALA A 190 -11.59 -0.61 7.31
C ALA A 190 -12.52 -1.54 6.51
N LEU A 191 -13.82 -1.60 6.85
CA LEU A 191 -14.78 -2.43 6.11
C LEU A 191 -15.02 -1.93 4.69
N HIS A 192 -15.07 -0.62 4.50
CA HIS A 192 -15.27 0.01 3.19
C HIS A 192 -14.12 -0.35 2.24
N GLU A 193 -12.89 -0.18 2.71
CA GLU A 193 -11.69 -0.46 1.93
C GLU A 193 -11.50 -1.97 1.70
N ALA A 194 -11.80 -2.83 2.69
CA ALA A 194 -11.80 -4.28 2.50
C ALA A 194 -12.79 -4.72 1.41
N ALA A 195 -14.03 -4.21 1.46
CA ALA A 195 -15.07 -4.51 0.47
C ALA A 195 -14.68 -4.03 -0.93
N GLU A 196 -14.13 -2.81 -1.04
CA GLU A 196 -13.64 -2.26 -2.29
C GLU A 196 -12.53 -3.14 -2.90
N PHE A 197 -11.54 -3.51 -2.09
CA PHE A 197 -10.41 -4.30 -2.57
C PHE A 197 -10.78 -5.75 -2.88
N ALA A 198 -11.74 -6.35 -2.16
CA ALA A 198 -12.34 -7.62 -2.54
C ALA A 198 -12.97 -7.52 -3.95
N ALA A 199 -13.73 -6.46 -4.24
CA ALA A 199 -14.29 -6.25 -5.56
C ALA A 199 -13.24 -5.93 -6.65
N ILE A 200 -12.14 -5.27 -6.29
CA ILE A 200 -11.01 -5.05 -7.21
C ILE A 200 -10.31 -6.36 -7.56
N TYR A 201 -10.11 -7.27 -6.60
CA TYR A 201 -9.45 -8.55 -6.86
C TYR A 201 -10.42 -9.66 -7.27
N ALA A 202 -11.71 -9.38 -7.38
CA ALA A 202 -12.69 -10.31 -7.91
C ALA A 202 -12.27 -10.86 -9.29
N PRO A 203 -12.48 -12.16 -9.54
CA PRO A 203 -12.14 -12.77 -10.81
C PRO A 203 -12.99 -12.15 -11.94
N PRO A 204 -12.54 -12.23 -13.20
CA PRO A 204 -13.42 -11.94 -14.34
C PRO A 204 -14.69 -12.81 -14.26
N TYR A 205 -15.79 -12.26 -14.76
CA TYR A 205 -17.07 -12.98 -14.73
C TYR A 205 -16.96 -14.40 -15.34
N GLY A 206 -17.45 -15.41 -14.62
CA GLY A 206 -17.40 -16.81 -15.02
C GLY A 206 -16.03 -17.50 -14.82
N SER A 207 -15.04 -16.80 -14.26
CA SER A 207 -13.74 -17.39 -13.91
C SER A 207 -13.71 -17.86 -12.46
N ALA A 208 -12.87 -18.85 -12.17
CA ALA A 208 -12.69 -19.34 -10.80
C ALA A 208 -12.01 -18.28 -9.91
N ALA A 209 -12.45 -18.22 -8.65
CA ALA A 209 -11.82 -17.39 -7.61
C ALA A 209 -10.39 -17.86 -7.30
N ASP A 210 -9.43 -16.93 -7.38
CA ASP A 210 -8.05 -17.18 -6.96
C ASP A 210 -7.89 -17.08 -5.44
N ALA A 211 -6.70 -17.42 -4.95
CA ALA A 211 -6.40 -17.40 -3.52
C ALA A 211 -6.42 -15.98 -2.93
N LEU A 212 -6.04 -14.96 -3.72
CA LEU A 212 -5.98 -13.58 -3.26
C LEU A 212 -7.39 -13.02 -3.04
N PHE A 213 -8.31 -13.27 -3.97
CA PHE A 213 -9.71 -12.88 -3.83
C PHE A 213 -10.35 -13.52 -2.60
N LYS A 214 -10.15 -14.83 -2.40
CA LYS A 214 -10.66 -15.54 -1.21
C LYS A 214 -10.15 -14.90 0.08
N GLU A 215 -8.86 -14.59 0.14
CA GLU A 215 -8.28 -13.93 1.30
C GLU A 215 -8.88 -12.52 1.54
N ARG A 216 -9.17 -11.76 0.47
CA ARG A 216 -9.86 -10.47 0.61
C ARG A 216 -11.30 -10.65 1.11
N VAL A 217 -12.02 -11.66 0.63
CA VAL A 217 -13.37 -11.98 1.14
C VAL A 217 -13.31 -12.40 2.61
N ASP A 218 -12.33 -13.21 3.01
CA ASP A 218 -12.15 -13.62 4.39
C ASP A 218 -11.86 -12.43 5.32
N MET A 219 -11.13 -11.40 4.84
CA MET A 219 -10.99 -10.14 5.56
C MET A 219 -12.34 -9.43 5.75
N VAL A 220 -13.17 -9.34 4.71
CA VAL A 220 -14.53 -8.75 4.82
C VAL A 220 -15.37 -9.53 5.83
N ARG A 221 -15.36 -10.86 5.76
CA ARG A 221 -16.06 -11.74 6.71
C ARG A 221 -15.61 -11.48 8.13
N HIS A 222 -14.31 -11.46 8.36
CA HIS A 222 -13.72 -11.22 9.67
C HIS A 222 -14.13 -9.86 10.25
N LEU A 223 -14.07 -8.80 9.44
CA LEU A 223 -14.46 -7.45 9.86
C LEU A 223 -15.95 -7.35 10.26
N VAL A 224 -16.83 -8.13 9.65
CA VAL A 224 -18.26 -8.14 9.98
C VAL A 224 -18.57 -9.11 11.13
N ASP A 225 -18.15 -10.37 11.03
CA ASP A 225 -18.52 -11.44 11.98
C ASP A 225 -17.76 -11.39 13.30
N VAL A 226 -16.47 -11.08 13.24
CA VAL A 226 -15.58 -11.19 14.39
C VAL A 226 -15.35 -9.81 15.01
N VAL A 227 -15.11 -8.80 14.18
CA VAL A 227 -14.89 -7.43 14.65
C VAL A 227 -16.21 -6.70 14.91
N GLY A 228 -17.30 -7.06 14.23
CA GLY A 228 -18.61 -6.47 14.44
C GLY A 228 -18.78 -5.08 13.81
N LEU A 229 -18.08 -4.79 12.71
CA LEU A 229 -18.27 -3.54 11.99
C LEU A 229 -19.64 -3.51 11.30
N ASP A 230 -20.36 -2.41 11.48
CA ASP A 230 -21.68 -2.21 10.88
C ASP A 230 -21.59 -2.09 9.35
N VAL A 231 -22.26 -3.02 8.66
CA VAL A 231 -22.34 -3.12 7.20
C VAL A 231 -23.03 -1.94 6.53
N ASN A 232 -23.78 -1.13 7.28
CA ASN A 232 -24.44 0.08 6.81
C ASN A 232 -23.75 1.37 7.25
N SER A 233 -22.57 1.27 7.87
CA SER A 233 -21.75 2.44 8.21
C SER A 233 -21.54 3.31 6.98
N GLN A 234 -21.82 4.61 7.09
CA GLN A 234 -21.57 5.59 6.03
C GLN A 234 -20.35 6.44 6.35
N GLU A 235 -19.69 6.92 5.29
CA GLU A 235 -18.46 7.68 5.41
C GLU A 235 -18.54 9.02 4.66
N ALA A 236 -18.61 10.11 5.42
CA ALA A 236 -18.65 11.45 4.85
C ALA A 236 -17.44 12.27 5.31
N TRP A 237 -16.84 12.97 4.35
CA TRP A 237 -15.79 13.95 4.58
C TRP A 237 -16.15 15.27 3.88
N PRO A 238 -15.55 16.39 4.31
CA PRO A 238 -15.77 17.67 3.66
C PRO A 238 -15.37 17.64 2.18
N GLY A 239 -16.33 17.92 1.30
CA GLY A 239 -16.14 17.91 -0.16
C GLY A 239 -16.09 16.52 -0.80
N LYS A 240 -16.18 15.42 -0.03
CA LYS A 240 -16.25 14.06 -0.56
C LYS A 240 -17.12 13.17 0.32
N CYS A 241 -18.28 12.77 -0.19
CA CYS A 241 -19.13 11.79 0.45
C CYS A 241 -18.91 10.43 -0.18
N ARG A 242 -18.80 9.40 0.65
CA ARG A 242 -18.79 8.01 0.24
C ARG A 242 -19.88 7.26 1.00
N GLY A 243 -20.56 6.34 0.32
CA GLY A 243 -21.64 5.58 0.91
C GLY A 243 -21.14 4.42 1.76
N THR A 244 -22.00 3.41 1.89
CA THR A 244 -21.76 2.16 2.60
C THR A 244 -20.66 1.31 1.95
N PRO A 245 -20.18 0.23 2.59
CA PRO A 245 -19.37 -0.79 1.94
C PRO A 245 -19.92 -1.28 0.59
N LEU A 246 -21.25 -1.43 0.44
CA LEU A 246 -21.87 -1.77 -0.85
C LEU A 246 -21.72 -0.67 -1.90
N TYR A 247 -21.82 0.60 -1.51
CA TYR A 247 -21.60 1.74 -2.41
C TYR A 247 -20.19 1.72 -3.03
N TYR A 248 -19.19 1.34 -2.24
CA TYR A 248 -17.81 1.20 -2.72
C TYR A 248 -17.67 0.11 -3.77
N ILE A 249 -18.38 -1.01 -3.64
CA ILE A 249 -18.41 -2.09 -4.64
C ILE A 249 -19.14 -1.62 -5.90
N ALA A 250 -20.30 -0.96 -5.75
CA ALA A 250 -21.12 -0.45 -6.85
C ALA A 250 -20.33 0.50 -7.78
N ARG A 251 -19.44 1.33 -7.21
CA ARG A 251 -18.55 2.25 -7.96
C ARG A 251 -17.41 1.59 -8.73
N ARG A 252 -17.26 0.28 -8.62
CA ARG A 252 -16.13 -0.45 -9.21
C ARG A 252 -16.56 -1.19 -10.47
N ASN A 253 -15.73 -2.14 -10.87
CA ASN A 253 -15.66 -2.69 -12.20
C ASN A 253 -16.95 -3.45 -12.60
N ASN A 254 -17.50 -3.13 -13.77
CA ASN A 254 -18.63 -3.86 -14.36
C ASN A 254 -18.25 -5.19 -15.04
N HIS A 255 -17.00 -5.66 -14.91
CA HIS A 255 -16.50 -6.87 -15.59
C HIS A 255 -16.01 -7.96 -14.64
N LYS A 256 -16.11 -7.74 -13.32
CA LYS A 256 -15.63 -8.67 -12.29
C LYS A 256 -16.80 -9.26 -11.51
N ASP A 257 -16.61 -10.49 -11.05
CA ASP A 257 -17.61 -11.21 -10.27
C ASP A 257 -17.41 -10.99 -8.77
N ALA A 258 -17.92 -9.85 -8.28
CA ALA A 258 -17.93 -9.52 -6.86
C ALA A 258 -19.17 -10.09 -6.13
N ARG A 259 -19.92 -11.02 -6.75
CA ARG A 259 -21.19 -11.54 -6.21
C ARG A 259 -21.03 -12.10 -4.81
N GLU A 260 -19.95 -12.85 -4.55
CA GLU A 260 -19.69 -13.46 -3.24
C GLU A 260 -19.63 -12.42 -2.11
N VAL A 261 -18.91 -11.31 -2.30
CA VAL A 261 -18.80 -10.26 -1.29
C VAL A 261 -20.09 -9.43 -1.17
N ILE A 262 -20.79 -9.19 -2.29
CA ILE A 262 -22.07 -8.49 -2.31
C ILE A 262 -23.11 -9.28 -1.51
N TRP A 263 -23.29 -10.56 -1.84
CA TRP A 263 -24.26 -11.44 -1.18
C TRP A 263 -23.95 -11.62 0.29
N PHE A 264 -22.67 -11.75 0.66
CA PHE A 264 -22.28 -11.82 2.06
C PHE A 264 -22.72 -10.57 2.85
N LEU A 265 -22.50 -9.37 2.31
CA LEU A 265 -22.92 -8.13 2.98
C LEU A 265 -24.44 -8.02 3.06
N LEU A 266 -25.17 -8.37 1.99
CA LEU A 266 -26.64 -8.37 1.96
C LEU A 266 -27.24 -9.38 2.94
N ASP A 267 -26.67 -10.59 3.02
CA ASP A 267 -27.06 -11.63 4.00
C ASP A 267 -26.87 -11.15 5.46
N ARG A 268 -26.09 -10.09 5.67
CA ARG A 268 -25.86 -9.44 6.98
C ARG A 268 -26.60 -8.13 7.16
N GLY A 269 -27.57 -7.85 6.29
CA GLY A 269 -28.47 -6.71 6.41
C GLY A 269 -27.90 -5.42 5.82
N ALA A 270 -26.90 -5.51 4.94
CA ALA A 270 -26.50 -4.34 4.16
C ALA A 270 -27.67 -3.90 3.27
N ASP A 271 -28.01 -2.61 3.32
CA ASP A 271 -29.09 -2.04 2.54
C ASP A 271 -28.54 -1.41 1.25
N PRO A 272 -28.83 -1.97 0.07
CA PRO A 272 -28.33 -1.45 -1.20
C PRO A 272 -29.01 -0.13 -1.62
N ASP A 273 -30.18 0.18 -1.05
CA ASP A 273 -30.97 1.39 -1.31
C ASP A 273 -30.65 2.50 -0.29
N LEU A 274 -29.74 2.25 0.66
CA LEU A 274 -29.37 3.21 1.68
C LEU A 274 -28.60 4.41 1.11
N GLY A 275 -29.33 5.47 0.80
CA GLY A 275 -28.82 6.82 0.61
C GLY A 275 -28.97 7.66 1.87
N SER A 276 -28.23 8.77 1.95
CA SER A 276 -28.44 9.75 3.02
C SER A 276 -28.10 11.16 2.57
N THR A 277 -28.44 12.14 3.40
CA THR A 277 -28.07 13.55 3.17
C THR A 277 -27.30 14.04 4.38
N MET A 278 -26.07 14.49 4.18
CA MET A 278 -25.25 15.08 5.23
C MET A 278 -24.99 16.56 4.91
N GLY A 279 -25.71 17.46 5.57
CA GLY A 279 -25.68 18.89 5.24
C GLY A 279 -26.16 19.12 3.81
N ASN A 280 -25.33 19.76 2.98
CA ASN A 280 -25.62 20.01 1.56
C ASN A 280 -25.15 18.87 0.63
N LEU A 281 -24.60 17.78 1.18
CA LEU A 281 -24.04 16.68 0.41
C LEU A 281 -25.01 15.49 0.40
N GLN A 282 -25.36 15.02 -0.80
CA GLN A 282 -26.18 13.82 -0.99
C GLN A 282 -25.27 12.60 -1.17
N ILE A 283 -25.46 11.59 -0.32
CA ILE A 283 -24.88 10.26 -0.47
C ILE A 283 -25.91 9.43 -1.22
N GLU A 284 -25.61 9.13 -2.49
CA GLU A 284 -26.44 8.20 -3.27
C GLU A 284 -26.34 6.78 -2.71
N SER A 285 -27.44 6.04 -2.83
CA SER A 285 -27.47 4.60 -2.55
C SER A 285 -26.55 3.82 -3.49
N ALA A 286 -26.16 2.62 -3.11
CA ALA A 286 -25.35 1.74 -3.96
C ALA A 286 -26.03 1.44 -5.31
N ILE A 287 -27.36 1.26 -5.33
CA ILE A 287 -28.13 1.03 -6.57
C ILE A 287 -28.04 2.22 -7.52
N LYS A 288 -28.43 3.42 -7.07
CA LYS A 288 -28.37 4.63 -7.90
C LYS A 288 -26.98 4.91 -8.46
N ASP A 289 -25.94 4.69 -7.65
CA ASP A 289 -24.56 4.92 -8.09
C ASP A 289 -24.12 3.85 -9.11
N ALA A 290 -24.52 2.58 -8.93
CA ALA A 290 -24.34 1.54 -9.95
C ALA A 290 -25.08 1.84 -11.25
N GLU A 291 -26.30 2.38 -11.20
CA GLU A 291 -27.06 2.82 -12.38
C GLU A 291 -26.33 3.96 -13.12
N MET A 292 -25.84 4.96 -12.38
CA MET A 292 -25.11 6.10 -12.95
C MET A 292 -23.82 5.68 -13.67
N HIS A 293 -23.13 4.66 -13.16
CA HIS A 293 -21.89 4.15 -13.74
C HIS A 293 -22.10 2.91 -14.64
N SER A 294 -23.34 2.53 -14.93
CA SER A 294 -23.70 1.36 -15.71
C SER A 294 -23.06 0.06 -15.21
N ASN A 295 -22.96 -0.12 -13.89
CA ASN A 295 -22.48 -1.36 -13.27
C ASN A 295 -23.59 -2.41 -13.23
N THR A 296 -23.90 -2.98 -14.40
CA THR A 296 -24.93 -4.00 -14.59
C THR A 296 -24.67 -5.25 -13.74
N ARG A 297 -23.41 -5.64 -13.53
CA ARG A 297 -23.08 -6.82 -12.71
C ARG A 297 -23.44 -6.66 -11.24
N PHE A 298 -23.22 -5.47 -10.67
CA PHE A 298 -23.68 -5.19 -9.33
C PHE A 298 -25.21 -5.27 -9.22
N LEU A 299 -25.92 -4.65 -10.17
CA LEU A 299 -27.39 -4.64 -10.21
C LEU A 299 -27.97 -6.07 -10.35
N GLU A 300 -27.42 -6.86 -11.27
CA GLU A 300 -27.77 -8.28 -11.44
C GLU A 300 -27.55 -9.07 -10.15
N ALA A 301 -26.39 -8.92 -9.50
CA ALA A 301 -26.09 -9.63 -8.26
C ALA A 301 -27.07 -9.29 -7.12
N VAL A 302 -27.48 -8.01 -6.99
CA VAL A 302 -28.49 -7.60 -6.01
C VAL A 302 -29.86 -8.18 -6.36
N GLN A 303 -30.25 -8.17 -7.63
CA GLN A 303 -31.53 -8.73 -8.06
C GLN A 303 -31.60 -10.24 -7.84
N GLU A 304 -30.56 -10.99 -8.22
CA GLU A 304 -30.45 -12.43 -7.98
C GLU A 304 -30.54 -12.76 -6.49
N TRP A 305 -29.93 -11.93 -5.63
CA TRP A 305 -30.04 -12.10 -4.18
C TRP A 305 -31.47 -11.88 -3.69
N ARG A 306 -32.16 -10.83 -4.17
CA ARG A 306 -33.56 -10.57 -3.83
C ARG A 306 -34.45 -11.74 -4.24
N ASP A 307 -34.30 -12.23 -5.47
CA ASP A 307 -35.08 -13.36 -5.98
C ASP A 307 -34.89 -14.60 -5.11
N ARG A 308 -33.64 -14.91 -4.73
CA ARG A 308 -33.29 -16.00 -3.80
C ARG A 308 -33.98 -15.85 -2.44
N GLN A 309 -34.08 -14.64 -1.88
CA GLN A 309 -34.78 -14.44 -0.60
C GLN A 309 -36.29 -14.66 -0.73
N HIS A 310 -36.92 -14.22 -1.84
CA HIS A 310 -38.34 -14.44 -2.09
C HIS A 310 -38.68 -15.93 -2.25
N ASP A 311 -37.83 -16.70 -2.95
CA ASP A 311 -38.02 -18.14 -3.12
C ASP A 311 -37.90 -18.91 -1.80
N ASN A 312 -36.96 -18.52 -0.93
CA ASN A 312 -36.80 -19.12 0.40
C ASN A 312 -37.99 -18.83 1.32
N VAL A 313 -38.61 -17.65 1.22
CA VAL A 313 -39.81 -17.29 1.99
C VAL A 313 -41.05 -18.03 1.49
N ASN A 314 -41.16 -18.31 0.20
CA ASN A 314 -42.30 -19.03 -0.39
C ASN A 314 -42.22 -20.57 -0.24
N THR A 315 -41.07 -21.10 0.19
CA THR A 315 -40.84 -22.55 0.36
C THR A 315 -40.72 -23.00 1.83
N ALA A 316 -40.73 -22.07 2.79
CA ALA A 316 -40.73 -22.32 4.24
C ALA A 316 -42.15 -22.26 4.83
#